data_AF-A0A0Q0XGH4-F1
#
_entry.id   AF-A0A0Q0XGH4-F1
#
_cell.length_a   1.000
_cell.length_b   1.000
_cell.length_c   1.000
_cell.angle_alpha   90.00
_cell.angle_beta   90.00
_cell.angle_gamma   90.00
#
_symmetry.space_group_name_H-M   'P 1'
#
loop_
_entity.id
_entity.type
_entity.pdbx_description
1 polymer ?
#
loop_
_entity_poly.entity_id
_entity_poly.type
_entity_poly.pdbx_seq_one_letter_code
_entity_poly.pdbx_strand_id
1 'polypeptide(L)'
;MPVQLLLIWLAFARKTETKNKLRLRIGAFYLKRGAGVQVGQPIKLRATGKRPKRQMWVENLYYNFKLNTVTHTLSKTPIKGHSEPFIEAKKNKAA
;
A
#
# COMPACT_ATOMS: atom_id res chain seq x y z
N MET A 1 -9.27 18.37 40.99
CA MET A 1 -9.89 17.22 40.29
C MET A 1 -9.78 17.30 38.74
N PRO A 2 -8.62 17.51 38.10
CA PRO A 2 -8.52 17.50 36.63
C PRO A 2 -8.10 16.13 36.04
N VAL A 3 -7.49 15.24 36.84
CA VAL A 3 -6.85 14.01 36.34
C VAL A 3 -7.86 12.95 35.87
N GLN A 4 -9.00 12.83 36.56
CA GLN A 4 -10.05 11.87 36.19
C GLN A 4 -10.70 12.19 34.84
N LEU A 5 -10.90 13.48 34.54
CA LEU A 5 -11.42 13.94 33.25
C LEU A 5 -10.45 13.60 32.10
N LEU A 6 -9.15 13.74 32.35
CA LEU A 6 -8.09 13.46 31.37
C LEU A 6 -8.02 11.95 31.04
N LEU A 7 -8.18 11.08 32.03
CA LEU A 7 -8.25 9.63 31.84
C LEU A 7 -9.48 9.19 31.02
N ILE A 8 -10.65 9.79 31.29
CA ILE A 8 -11.88 9.53 30.53
C ILE A 8 -11.71 9.98 29.06
N TRP A 9 -11.10 11.14 28.84
CA TRP A 9 -10.83 11.66 27.49
C TRP A 9 -9.84 10.78 26.72
N LEU A 10 -8.76 10.32 27.38
CA LEU A 10 -7.80 9.36 26.82
C LEU A 10 -8.44 8.01 26.46
N ALA A 11 -9.33 7.50 27.32
CA ALA A 11 -10.05 6.25 27.05
C ALA A 11 -11.00 6.40 25.85
N PHE A 12 -11.68 7.55 25.74
CA PHE A 12 -12.56 7.85 24.62
C PHE A 12 -11.79 8.05 23.31
N ALA A 13 -10.67 8.78 23.36
CA ALA A 13 -9.75 8.98 22.24
C ALA A 13 -9.14 7.66 21.74
N ARG A 14 -8.72 6.77 22.65
CA ARG A 14 -8.29 5.41 22.28
C ARG A 14 -9.40 4.64 21.58
N LYS A 15 -10.63 4.67 22.11
CA LYS A 15 -11.77 3.94 21.53
C LYS A 15 -12.13 4.44 20.13
N THR A 16 -12.06 5.75 19.89
CA THR A 16 -12.30 6.34 18.55
C THR A 16 -11.16 6.04 17.58
N GLU A 17 -9.91 6.06 18.04
CA GLU A 17 -8.75 5.68 17.23
C GLU A 17 -8.84 4.22 16.76
N THR A 18 -9.25 3.30 17.62
CA THR A 18 -9.44 1.88 17.26
C THR A 18 -10.54 1.71 16.21
N LYS A 19 -11.64 2.45 16.32
CA LYS A 19 -12.72 2.45 15.32
C LYS A 19 -12.27 3.01 13.98
N ASN A 20 -11.49 4.09 13.99
CA ASN A 20 -10.95 4.69 12.76
C ASN A 20 -9.94 3.77 12.08
N LYS A 21 -9.04 3.13 12.85
CA LYS A 21 -8.13 2.09 12.34
C LYS A 21 -8.90 0.94 11.70
N LEU A 22 -9.99 0.48 12.30
CA LEU A 22 -10.84 -0.57 11.75
C LEU A 22 -11.48 -0.15 10.42
N ARG A 23 -12.05 1.07 10.35
CA ARG A 23 -12.64 1.61 9.11
C ARG A 23 -11.61 1.75 8.00
N LEU A 24 -10.40 2.23 8.32
CA LEU A 24 -9.30 2.33 7.36
C LEU A 24 -8.87 0.94 6.85
N ARG A 25 -8.83 -0.07 7.73
CA ARG A 25 -8.50 -1.46 7.37
C ARG A 25 -9.55 -2.07 6.45
N ILE A 26 -10.83 -1.84 6.74
CA ILE A 26 -11.96 -2.27 5.90
C ILE A 26 -11.90 -1.56 4.54
N GLY A 27 -11.66 -0.25 4.52
CA GLY A 27 -11.47 0.52 3.28
C GLY A 27 -10.33 -0.04 2.43
N ALA A 28 -9.17 -0.28 3.04
CA ALA A 28 -8.02 -0.87 2.35
C ALA A 28 -8.32 -2.28 1.80
N PHE A 29 -9.09 -3.09 2.52
CA PHE A 29 -9.51 -4.42 2.07
C PHE A 29 -10.40 -4.33 0.81
N TYR A 30 -11.40 -3.45 0.81
CA TYR A 30 -12.26 -3.26 -0.36
C TYR A 30 -11.52 -2.64 -1.55
N LEU A 31 -10.56 -1.75 -1.30
CA LEU A 31 -9.69 -1.23 -2.37
C LEU A 31 -8.86 -2.34 -3.02
N LYS A 32 -8.27 -3.25 -2.24
CA LYS A 32 -7.56 -4.43 -2.77
C LYS A 32 -8.49 -5.33 -3.58
N ARG A 33 -9.70 -5.58 -3.08
CA ARG A 33 -10.71 -6.42 -3.76
C ARG A 33 -11.20 -5.79 -5.06
N GLY A 34 -11.43 -4.49 -5.09
CA GLY A 34 -11.88 -3.74 -6.26
C GLY A 34 -10.80 -3.56 -7.34
N ALA A 35 -9.53 -3.44 -6.94
CA ALA A 35 -8.42 -3.30 -7.87
C ALA A 35 -8.01 -4.62 -8.56
N GLY A 36 -8.34 -5.77 -7.96
CA GLY A 36 -7.92 -7.09 -8.45
C GLY A 36 -6.40 -7.31 -8.41
N VAL A 37 -5.65 -6.41 -7.76
CA VAL A 37 -4.20 -6.43 -7.67
C VAL A 37 -3.74 -6.13 -6.24
N GLN A 38 -2.57 -6.64 -5.86
CA GLN A 38 -1.96 -6.44 -4.54
C GLN A 38 -0.70 -5.58 -4.63
N VAL A 39 -0.44 -4.78 -3.59
CA VAL A 39 0.86 -4.09 -3.45
C VAL A 39 1.96 -5.14 -3.40
N GLY A 40 3.03 -4.93 -4.18
CA GLY A 40 4.11 -5.90 -4.35
C GLY A 40 3.90 -6.90 -5.49
N GLN A 41 2.72 -6.93 -6.11
CA GLN A 41 2.44 -7.83 -7.23
C GLN A 41 3.22 -7.41 -8.49
N PRO A 42 3.92 -8.34 -9.16
CA PRO A 42 4.59 -8.06 -10.42
C PRO A 42 3.59 -8.00 -11.59
N ILE A 43 3.64 -6.92 -12.34
CA ILE A 43 2.88 -6.70 -13.58
C ILE A 43 3.85 -6.73 -14.75
N LYS A 44 3.57 -7.59 -15.72
CA LYS A 44 4.33 -7.68 -16.97
C LYS A 44 3.74 -6.70 -17.97
N LEU A 45 4.44 -5.60 -18.24
CA LEU A 45 4.05 -4.67 -19.30
C LEU A 45 4.42 -5.29 -20.65
N ARG A 46 3.43 -5.35 -21.55
CA ARG A 46 3.67 -5.76 -22.93
C ARG A 46 4.63 -4.78 -23.59
N ALA A 47 5.56 -5.32 -24.37
CA ALA A 47 6.44 -4.53 -25.21
C ALA A 47 5.60 -3.77 -26.25
N THR A 48 5.64 -2.44 -26.23
CA THR A 48 5.06 -1.61 -27.29
C THR A 48 6.18 -1.13 -28.20
N GLY A 49 6.23 -1.62 -29.43
CA GLY A 49 7.27 -1.31 -30.42
C GLY A 49 8.64 -1.90 -30.07
N LYS A 50 9.72 -1.10 -30.19
CA LYS A 50 11.13 -1.52 -29.96
C LYS A 50 11.52 -1.67 -28.48
N ARG A 51 10.60 -1.45 -27.53
CA ARG A 51 10.95 -1.49 -26.09
C ARG A 51 10.85 -2.91 -25.56
N PRO A 52 11.88 -3.43 -24.86
CA PRO A 52 11.82 -4.76 -24.27
C PRO A 52 10.69 -4.86 -23.24
N LYS A 53 10.17 -6.09 -23.03
CA LYS A 53 9.19 -6.38 -21.98
C LYS A 53 9.76 -5.92 -20.63
N ARG A 54 8.99 -5.14 -19.87
CA ARG A 54 9.40 -4.64 -18.55
C ARG A 54 8.48 -5.21 -17.49
N GLN A 55 9.07 -5.69 -16.41
CA GLN A 55 8.36 -6.03 -15.19
C GLN A 55 8.33 -4.81 -14.28
N MET A 56 7.14 -4.46 -13.80
CA MET A 56 6.95 -3.42 -12.79
C MET A 56 6.19 -4.02 -11.61
N TRP A 57 6.26 -3.37 -10.46
CA TRP A 57 5.59 -3.81 -9.23
C TRP A 57 4.58 -2.77 -8.79
N VAL A 58 3.42 -3.21 -8.30
CA VAL A 58 2.39 -2.32 -7.75
C VAL A 58 2.88 -1.72 -6.44
N GLU A 59 3.16 -0.42 -6.44
CA GLU A 59 3.71 0.31 -5.28
C GLU A 59 2.65 0.73 -4.28
N ASN A 60 1.53 1.26 -4.77
CA ASN A 60 0.46 1.74 -3.91
C ASN A 60 -0.90 1.57 -4.59
N LEU A 61 -1.95 1.44 -3.77
CA LEU A 61 -3.35 1.39 -4.18
C LEU A 61 -4.10 2.53 -3.52
N TYR A 62 -4.79 3.35 -4.30
CA TYR A 62 -5.55 4.49 -3.80
C TYR A 62 -6.84 4.67 -4.58
N TYR A 63 -7.83 5.26 -3.90
CA TYR A 63 -9.11 5.58 -4.52
C TYR A 63 -9.01 6.90 -5.27
N ASN A 64 -9.34 6.90 -6.56
CA ASN A 64 -9.53 8.13 -7.31
C ASN A 64 -11.00 8.54 -7.24
N PHE A 65 -11.32 9.52 -6.37
CA PHE A 65 -12.68 10.02 -6.20
C PHE A 65 -13.28 10.63 -7.46
N LYS A 66 -12.45 11.25 -8.31
CA LYS A 66 -12.91 11.86 -9.57
C LYS A 66 -13.35 10.82 -10.59
N LEU A 67 -12.62 9.70 -10.66
CA LEU A 67 -12.89 8.61 -11.60
C LEU A 67 -13.72 7.49 -10.99
N ASN A 68 -14.11 7.61 -9.72
CA ASN A 68 -14.84 6.61 -8.94
C ASN A 68 -14.24 5.19 -9.06
N THR A 69 -12.91 5.10 -9.13
CA THR A 69 -12.17 3.86 -9.44
C THR A 69 -10.94 3.73 -8.56
N VAL A 70 -10.54 2.48 -8.29
CA VAL A 70 -9.28 2.21 -7.59
C VAL A 70 -8.15 2.24 -8.61
N THR A 71 -7.14 3.07 -8.35
CA THR A 71 -5.96 3.23 -9.19
C THR A 71 -4.70 2.80 -8.46
N HIS A 72 -3.64 2.54 -9.20
CA HIS A 72 -2.37 2.07 -8.67
C HIS A 72 -1.18 2.86 -9.22
N THR A 73 -0.13 2.99 -8.41
CA THR A 73 1.20 3.42 -8.89
C THR A 73 2.10 2.21 -9.12
N LEU A 74 3.04 2.35 -10.06
CA LEU A 74 3.97 1.29 -10.46
C LEU A 74 5.42 1.70 -10.15
N SER A 75 6.16 0.80 -9.52
CA SER A 75 7.60 0.90 -9.32
C SER A 75 8.37 0.00 -10.30
N LYS A 76 9.59 0.41 -10.65
CA LYS A 76 10.54 -0.40 -11.43
C LYS A 76 11.34 -1.38 -10.55
N THR A 77 11.24 -1.25 -9.23
CA THR A 77 11.96 -2.08 -8.26
C THR A 77 10.97 -2.89 -7.41
N PRO A 78 11.37 -4.07 -6.92
CA PRO A 78 10.58 -4.83 -5.97
C PRO A 78 10.41 -4.04 -4.67
N ILE A 79 9.24 -4.18 -4.03
CA ILE A 79 8.88 -3.42 -2.84
C ILE A 79 9.24 -4.23 -1.61
N LYS A 80 10.11 -3.68 -0.77
CA LYS A 80 10.59 -4.32 0.45
C LYS A 80 9.41 -4.64 1.37
N GLY A 81 9.32 -5.90 1.83
CA GLY A 81 8.27 -6.36 2.75
C GLY A 81 6.91 -6.66 2.11
N HIS A 82 6.74 -6.44 0.80
CA HIS A 82 5.49 -6.73 0.08
C HIS A 82 5.69 -7.59 -1.18
N SER A 83 6.87 -7.58 -1.78
CA SER A 83 7.25 -8.46 -2.89
C SER A 83 8.01 -9.68 -2.38
N GLU A 84 7.51 -10.90 -2.59
CA GLU A 84 8.20 -12.16 -2.23
C GLU A 84 9.11 -12.71 -3.35
N PRO A 85 10.16 -13.50 -3.02
CA PRO A 85 11.07 -13.29 -1.90
C PRO A 85 12.03 -12.16 -2.25
N PHE A 86 12.26 -11.26 -1.30
CA PHE A 86 13.13 -10.10 -1.46
C PHE A 86 14.59 -10.58 -1.59
N ILE A 87 15.02 -10.85 -2.83
CA ILE A 87 16.44 -10.93 -3.16
C ILE A 87 16.95 -9.51 -3.01
N GLU A 88 17.54 -9.19 -1.86
CA GLU A 88 18.30 -7.97 -1.69
C GLU A 88 19.26 -7.88 -2.87
N ALA A 89 19.08 -6.88 -3.73
CA ALA A 89 20.05 -6.62 -4.78
C ALA A 89 21.40 -6.48 -4.07
N LYS A 90 22.31 -7.44 -4.29
CA LYS A 90 23.66 -7.38 -3.75
C LYS A 90 24.16 -5.98 -4.11
N LYS A 91 24.35 -5.12 -3.10
CA LYS A 91 25.14 -3.91 -3.26
C LYS A 91 26.46 -4.41 -3.83
N ASN A 92 26.74 -4.11 -5.08
CA ASN A 92 28.09 -4.24 -5.60
C ASN A 92 28.93 -3.30 -4.75
N LYS A 93 29.57 -3.87 -3.72
CA LYS A 93 30.62 -3.22 -2.97
C LYS A 93 31.76 -3.09 -3.97
N ALA A 94 32.02 -1.83 -4.33
CA ALA A 94 33.16 -1.26 -5.04
C ALA A 94 34.20 -2.21 -5.67
N ALA A 95 34.55 -1.90 -6.92
CA ALA A 95 35.95 -1.77 -7.30
C ALA A 95 36.11 -0.35 -7.86
#